data_AF-A0A954L9C7-F1
#
_entry.id   AF-A0A954L9C7-F1
#
_cell.length_a   1.000
_cell.length_b   1.000
_cell.length_c   1.000
_cell.angle_alpha   90.00
_cell.angle_beta   90.00
_cell.angle_gamma   90.00
#
_symmetry.space_group_name_H-M   'P 1'
#
loop_
_entity.id
_entity.type
_entity.pdbx_description
1 polymer ?
#
loop_
_entity_poly.entity_id
_entity_poly.type
_entity_poly.pdbx_seq_one_letter_code
_entity_poly.pdbx_strand_id
1 'polypeptide(L)' 'MTDYQEILTHASQLSVVNRLRLIDELASTVPDNEPPHLSPEWLSEIQRRSDEIASGQVQAESWAAIRERLFAKHGVCDAG' A
#
# COMPACT_ATOMS: atom_id res chain seq x y z
N MET A 1 -29.82 -10.47 2.38
CA MET A 1 -28.56 -10.03 3.00
C MET A 1 -27.54 -11.10 2.68
N THR A 2 -26.54 -10.77 1.87
CA THR A 2 -25.44 -11.69 1.58
C THR A 2 -24.57 -11.78 2.83
N ASP A 3 -24.37 -12.98 3.35
CA ASP A 3 -23.50 -13.20 4.50
C ASP A 3 -22.03 -13.08 4.07
N TYR A 4 -21.14 -12.66 4.99
CA TYR A 4 -19.70 -12.55 4.76
C TYR A 4 -19.13 -13.82 4.10
N GLN A 5 -19.58 -14.99 4.56
CA GLN A 5 -19.13 -16.28 4.06
C GLN A 5 -19.50 -16.50 2.57
N GLU A 6 -20.65 -16.00 2.14
CA GLU A 6 -21.10 -16.08 0.74
C GLU A 6 -20.25 -15.16 -0.14
N ILE A 7 -19.96 -13.93 0.30
CA ILE A 7 -19.07 -12.99 -0.39
C ILE A 7 -17.67 -13.60 -0.55
N LEU A 8 -17.10 -14.13 0.54
CA LEU A 8 -15.77 -14.73 0.50
C LEU A 8 -15.71 -15.95 -0.43
N THR A 9 -16.76 -16.77 -0.44
CA THR A 9 -16.86 -17.94 -1.33
C THR A 9 -16.84 -17.52 -2.79
N HIS A 10 -17.65 -16.54 -3.18
CA HIS A 10 -17.69 -16.04 -4.55
C HIS A 10 -16.38 -15.34 -4.96
N ALA A 11 -15.82 -14.49 -4.09
CA ALA A 11 -14.55 -13.83 -4.35
C ALA A 11 -13.40 -14.84 -4.52
N SER A 12 -13.42 -15.95 -3.77
CA SER A 12 -12.40 -17.00 -3.86
C SER A 12 -12.42 -17.78 -5.18
N GLN A 13 -13.54 -17.78 -5.90
CA GLN A 13 -13.69 -18.42 -7.22
C GLN A 13 -13.17 -17.55 -8.38
N LEU A 14 -12.90 -16.26 -8.13
CA LEU A 14 -12.35 -15.37 -9.14
C LEU A 14 -10.91 -15.76 -9.50
N SER A 15 -10.52 -15.45 -10.75
CA SER A 15 -9.12 -15.51 -11.17
C SER A 15 -8.26 -14.64 -10.25
N VAL A 16 -6.96 -14.95 -10.14
CA VAL A 16 -6.03 -14.14 -9.31
C VAL A 16 -6.08 -12.66 -9.69
N VAL A 17 -6.10 -12.36 -11.00
CA VAL A 17 -6.19 -10.99 -11.52
C VAL A 17 -7.46 -10.28 -11.04
N ASN A 18 -8.61 -10.96 -11.10
CA ASN A 18 -9.87 -10.37 -10.66
C ASN A 18 -9.95 -10.24 -9.13
N ARG A 19 -9.30 -11.15 -8.38
CA ARG A 19 -9.19 -11.02 -6.92
C ARG A 19 -8.36 -9.82 -6.51
N LEU A 20 -7.21 -9.60 -7.15
CA LEU A 20 -6.37 -8.43 -6.89
C LEU A 20 -7.13 -7.14 -7.20
N ARG A 21 -7.78 -7.08 -8.37
CA ARG A 21 -8.63 -5.94 -8.74
C ARG A 21 -9.74 -5.68 -7.72
N LEU A 22 -10.43 -6.73 -7.26
CA LEU A 22 -11.48 -6.61 -6.26
C LEU A 22 -10.94 -6.09 -4.92
N ILE A 23 -9.75 -6.55 -4.50
CA ILE A 23 -9.09 -6.06 -3.29
C ILE A 23 -8.81 -4.55 -3.40
N ASP A 24 -8.25 -4.11 -4.52
CA ASP A 24 -7.95 -2.69 -4.74
C ASP A 24 -9.22 -1.82 -4.75
N GLU A 25 -10.26 -2.27 -5.48
CA GLU A 25 -11.54 -1.56 -5.54
C GLU A 25 -12.20 -1.49 -4.16
N LEU A 26 -12.21 -2.59 -3.39
CA LEU A 26 -12.76 -2.59 -2.02
C LEU A 26 -11.96 -1.68 -1.08
N ALA A 27 -10.63 -1.74 -1.12
CA ALA A 27 -9.77 -0.90 -0.30
C ALA A 27 -10.02 0.60 -0.57
N SER A 28 -10.25 0.97 -1.83
CA SER A 28 -10.56 2.37 -2.21
C SER A 28 -11.88 2.90 -1.65
N THR A 29 -12.78 2.03 -1.19
CA THR A 29 -14.07 2.41 -0.58
C THR A 29 -14.01 2.55 0.93
N VAL A 30 -12.92 2.09 1.57
CA VAL A 30 -12.75 2.21 3.02
C VAL A 30 -12.34 3.64 3.36
N PRO A 31 -13.03 4.33 4.28
CA PRO A 31 -12.65 5.66 4.72
C PRO A 31 -11.26 5.71 5.37
N ASP A 32 -10.50 6.78 5.14
CA ASP A 32 -9.15 6.96 5.72
C ASP A 32 -9.12 6.96 7.26
N ASN A 33 -10.24 7.30 7.90
CA ASN A 33 -10.40 7.29 9.35
C ASN A 33 -10.68 5.89 9.92
N GLU A 34 -10.72 4.85 9.09
CA GLU A 34 -10.84 3.45 9.48
C GLU A 34 -9.58 2.66 9.07
N PRO A 35 -8.39 3.01 9.60
CA PRO A 35 -7.18 2.30 9.25
C PRO A 35 -7.25 0.84 9.72
N PRO A 36 -6.58 -0.08 9.02
CA PRO A 36 -6.50 -1.46 9.47
C PRO A 36 -5.86 -1.55 10.86
N HIS A 37 -6.28 -2.54 11.63
CA HIS A 37 -5.57 -2.88 12.87
C HIS A 37 -4.19 -3.43 12.54
N LEU A 38 -3.16 -2.63 12.82
CA LEU A 38 -1.76 -3.05 12.67
C LEU A 38 -1.34 -3.86 13.89
N SER A 39 -0.51 -4.87 13.66
CA SER A 39 0.06 -5.65 14.75
C SER A 39 1.11 -4.83 15.54
N PRO A 40 1.38 -5.18 16.80
CA PRO A 40 2.32 -4.42 17.65
C PRO A 40 3.71 -4.27 17.04
N GLU A 41 4.20 -5.30 16.34
CA GLU A 41 5.47 -5.30 15.63
C GLU A 41 5.50 -4.29 14.47
N TRP A 42 4.41 -4.15 13.71
CA TRP A 42 4.31 -3.13 12.67
C TRP A 42 4.22 -1.72 13.24
N LEU A 43 3.48 -1.53 14.33
CA LEU A 43 3.42 -0.25 15.03
C LEU A 43 4.81 0.17 15.56
N SER A 44 5.55 -0.79 16.12
CA SER A 44 6.92 -0.55 16.61
C SER A 44 7.87 -0.16 15.48
N GLU A 45 7.77 -0.82 14.33
CA GLU A 45 8.60 -0.50 13.17
C GLU A 45 8.26 0.87 12.57
N ILE A 46 6.98 1.23 12.50
CA ILE A 46 6.54 2.56 12.05
C ILE A 46 7.09 3.64 12.98
N GLN A 47 6.97 3.44 14.30
CA GLN A 47 7.51 4.37 15.29
C GLN A 47 9.03 4.52 15.12
N ARG A 48 9.76 3.41 15.06
CA ARG A 48 11.22 3.40 14.87
C ARG A 48 11.63 4.19 13.63
N ARG A 49 11.02 3.92 12.47
CA ARG A 49 11.35 4.65 11.23
C ARG A 49 10.99 6.13 11.30
N SER A 50 9.88 6.45 11.96
CA SER A 50 9.46 7.84 12.14
C SER A 50 10.48 8.61 12.99
N ASP A 51 11.00 7.98 14.05
CA ASP A 51 12.04 8.55 14.91
C ASP A 51 13.38 8.72 14.18
N GLU A 52 13.77 7.77 13.33
CA GLU A 52 14.99 7.88 12.52
C GLU A 52 14.91 9.07 11.53
N ILE A 53 13.74 9.31 10.94
CA ILE A 53 13.50 10.48 10.08
C ILE A 53 13.52 11.77 10.91
N ALA A 54 12.79 11.81 12.03
CA ALA A 54 12.68 13.00 12.88
C ALA A 54 14.02 13.40 13.50
N SER A 55 14.86 12.42 13.86
CA SER A 55 16.21 12.65 14.39
C SER A 55 17.26 12.97 13.32
N GLY A 56 16.91 12.86 12.03
CA GLY A 56 17.83 13.07 10.92
C GLY A 56 18.87 11.95 10.74
N GLN A 57 18.67 10.79 11.40
CA GLN A 57 19.51 9.61 11.21
C GLN A 57 19.38 9.03 9.79
N VAL A 58 18.26 9.29 9.12
CA VAL A 58 18.07 8.97 7.70
C VAL A 58 17.88 10.25 6.89
N GLN A 59 18.47 10.28 5.70
CA GLN A 59 18.22 11.33 4.71
C GLN A 59 17.08 10.89 3.81
N ALA A 60 15.96 11.60 3.86
CA ALA A 60 14.86 11.40 2.92
C ALA A 60 15.23 11.99 1.56
N GLU A 61 14.86 11.30 0.49
CA GLU A 61 14.96 11.79 -0.88
C GLU A 61 13.55 12.09 -1.40
N SER A 62 13.42 13.09 -2.27
CA SER A 62 12.12 13.39 -2.86
C SER A 62 11.67 12.22 -3.74
N TRP A 63 10.37 11.91 -3.71
CA TRP A 63 9.81 10.86 -4.57
C TRP A 63 10.07 11.13 -6.05
N ALA A 64 10.02 12.41 -6.47
CA ALA A 64 10.35 12.81 -7.84
C ALA A 64 11.78 12.41 -8.25
N ALA A 65 12.78 12.63 -7.39
CA ALA A 65 14.16 12.25 -7.68
C ALA A 65 14.34 10.72 -7.75
N ILE A 66 13.63 9.98 -6.88
CA ILE A 66 13.61 8.52 -6.92
C ILE A 66 13.00 8.03 -8.23
N ARG A 67 11.83 8.57 -8.63
CA ARG A 67 11.16 8.23 -9.89
C ARG A 67 12.06 8.51 -11.07
N GLU A 68 12.60 9.72 -11.19
CA GLU A 68 13.48 10.10 -12.30
C GLU A 68 14.64 9.11 -12.45
N ARG A 69 15.31 8.75 -11.34
CA ARG A 69 16.40 7.77 -11.34
C ARG A 69 15.96 6.38 -11.78
N LEU A 70 14.79 5.91 -11.32
CA LEU A 70 14.24 4.60 -11.71
C LEU A 70 13.89 4.56 -13.20
N PHE A 71 13.24 5.60 -13.69
CA PHE A 71 12.81 5.72 -15.08
C PHE A 71 14.01 5.81 -16.02
N ALA A 72 15.00 6.66 -15.70
CA ALA A 72 16.26 6.74 -16.43
C ALA A 72 16.99 5.40 -16.48
N LYS A 73 17.04 4.65 -15.37
CA LYS A 73 17.67 3.33 -15.30
C LYS A 73 17.04 2.30 -16.23
N HIS A 74 15.73 2.41 -16.47
CA HIS A 74 14.98 1.47 -17.31
C HIS A 74 14.64 2.02 -18.70
N GLY A 75 15.15 3.21 -19.06
CA GLY A 75 14.93 3.83 -20.37
C GLY A 75 13.47 4.24 -20.61
N VAL A 76 12.71 4.51 -19.56
CA VAL A 76 11.30 4.92 -19.62
C VAL A 76 11.22 6.40 -19.23
N CYS A 77 10.29 7.16 -19.81
CA CYS A 77 10.01 8.54 -19.40
C CYS A 77 8.87 8.60 -18.40
N ASP A 78 8.99 9.48 -17.41
CA ASP A 78 7.96 9.69 -16.42
C ASP A 78 6.70 10.32 -17.05
N ALA A 79 5.57 9.64 -16.99
CA ALA A 79 4.27 10.18 -17.34
C ALA A 79 3.70 10.82 -16.06
N GLY A 80 4.02 12.10 -15.86
CA GLY A 80 3.63 12.99 -14.75
C GLY A 80 2.57 12.45 -13.80
#